data_AF-A0A972J9R8-F1
#
_entry.id   AF-A0A972J9R8-F1
#
_cell.length_a   1.000
_cell.length_b   1.000
_cell.length_c   1.000
_cell.angle_alpha   90.00
_cell.angle_beta   90.00
_cell.angle_gamma   90.00
#
_symmetry.space_group_name_H-M   'P 1'
#
loop_
_entity.id
_entity.type
_entity.pdbx_description
1 polymer ?
#
loop_
_entity_poly.entity_id
_entity_poly.type
_entity_poly.pdbx_seq_one_letter_code
_entity_poly.pdbx_strand_id
1 'polypeptide(L)'
;MSSANVKLRISFDFDLQVPDALLGLDHEPLLKALQAALGPTVMQGMPTVSAKQLGKSDISLLHHHAHIDASRLGVKTIPRELLVSAAPHLTDSELDTLSRAMLGKTPDSDAETRRLLRRKALAMVSDMRLVDCVVSAELTSGEVVELEAALNLTNGAVIVGEKDRKQRLKPNQATLQVRAGTPEVSLPATLSGQTISGPVIGVEVSELGAHRDALIEAWQASH
;
A
#
# COMPACT_ATOMS: atom_id res chain seq x y z
N MET A 1 16.89 -8.80 -59.85
CA MET A 1 15.82 -8.93 -58.85
C MET A 1 16.21 -8.10 -57.65
N SER A 2 15.35 -7.19 -57.20
CA SER A 2 15.65 -6.30 -56.06
C SER A 2 15.72 -7.11 -54.76
N SER A 3 16.92 -7.38 -54.25
CA SER A 3 17.09 -7.91 -52.90
C SER A 3 16.78 -6.79 -51.91
N ALA A 4 15.51 -6.64 -51.54
CA ALA A 4 15.13 -5.69 -50.50
C ALA A 4 15.63 -6.23 -49.16
N ASN A 5 16.65 -5.59 -48.60
CA ASN A 5 17.10 -5.89 -47.24
C ASN A 5 16.00 -5.44 -46.26
N VAL A 6 15.47 -6.38 -45.48
CA VAL A 6 14.45 -6.11 -44.46
C VAL A 6 15.13 -5.99 -43.10
N LYS A 7 14.81 -4.93 -42.36
CA LYS A 7 15.29 -4.73 -40.99
C LYS A 7 14.28 -5.33 -40.01
N LEU A 8 14.68 -6.39 -39.32
CA LEU A 8 13.95 -6.98 -38.20
C LEU A 8 14.53 -6.47 -36.88
N ARG A 9 13.68 -5.97 -35.98
CA ARG A 9 14.04 -5.60 -34.60
C ARG A 9 13.28 -6.49 -33.64
N ILE A 10 14.01 -7.13 -32.73
CA ILE A 10 13.46 -7.95 -31.64
C ILE A 10 14.00 -7.33 -30.35
N SER A 11 13.10 -7.01 -29.42
CA SER A 11 13.44 -6.44 -28.10
C SER A 11 13.13 -7.44 -27.01
N PHE A 12 13.99 -7.50 -26.00
CA PHE A 12 13.79 -8.28 -24.78
C PHE A 12 13.93 -7.33 -23.60
N ASP A 13 12.94 -7.34 -22.73
CA ASP A 13 12.96 -6.56 -21.48
C ASP A 13 13.24 -7.51 -20.31
N PHE A 14 14.17 -7.12 -19.45
CA PHE A 14 14.58 -7.90 -18.29
C PHE A 14 14.32 -7.10 -17.02
N ASP A 15 13.45 -7.61 -16.16
CA ASP A 15 13.27 -7.09 -14.81
C ASP A 15 14.31 -7.73 -13.89
N LEU A 16 15.30 -6.93 -13.48
CA LEU A 16 16.47 -7.42 -12.76
C LEU A 16 16.44 -6.98 -11.29
N GLN A 17 16.65 -7.94 -10.39
CA GLN A 17 17.08 -7.64 -9.02
C GLN A 17 18.60 -7.56 -9.00
N VAL A 18 19.14 -6.35 -8.78
CA VAL A 18 20.59 -6.09 -8.81
C VAL A 18 21.15 -5.87 -7.39
N PRO A 19 22.41 -6.28 -7.11
CA PRO A 19 23.06 -5.99 -5.83
C PRO A 19 23.25 -4.49 -5.56
N ASP A 20 23.33 -4.10 -4.28
CA ASP A 20 23.51 -2.70 -3.85
C ASP A 20 24.72 -2.01 -4.48
N ALA A 21 25.78 -2.77 -4.74
CA ALA A 21 26.99 -2.28 -5.42
C ALA A 21 26.70 -1.74 -6.84
N LEU A 22 25.69 -2.28 -7.54
CA LEU A 22 25.25 -1.79 -8.85
C LEU A 22 24.19 -0.69 -8.73
N LEU A 23 23.38 -0.67 -7.66
CA LEU A 23 22.39 0.38 -7.41
C LEU A 23 23.04 1.77 -7.26
N GLY A 24 24.24 1.83 -6.69
CA GLY A 24 25.00 3.06 -6.51
C GLY A 24 25.68 3.59 -7.77
N LEU A 25 25.66 2.86 -8.88
CA LEU A 25 26.36 3.25 -10.12
C LEU A 25 25.49 4.15 -10.99
N ASP A 26 26.07 5.22 -11.51
CA ASP A 26 25.45 6.05 -12.55
C ASP A 26 25.23 5.27 -13.86
N HIS A 27 24.42 5.83 -14.77
CA HIS A 27 23.91 5.16 -15.97
C HIS A 27 25.00 4.51 -16.83
N GLU A 28 26.06 5.24 -17.16
CA GLU A 28 27.13 4.71 -18.03
C GLU A 28 27.98 3.61 -17.34
N PRO A 29 28.43 3.75 -16.08
CA PRO A 29 29.05 2.66 -15.33
C PRO A 29 28.13 1.43 -15.14
N LEU A 30 26.83 1.64 -14.90
CA LEU A 30 25.84 0.58 -14.76
C LEU A 30 25.71 -0.22 -16.06
N LEU A 31 25.61 0.45 -17.21
CA LEU A 31 25.57 -0.20 -18.52
C LEU A 31 26.80 -1.06 -18.78
N LYS A 32 28.00 -0.55 -18.47
CA LYS A 32 29.25 -1.32 -18.62
C LYS A 32 29.27 -2.55 -17.73
N ALA A 33 28.79 -2.43 -16.48
CA ALA A 33 28.73 -3.55 -15.55
C ALA A 33 27.72 -4.62 -16.01
N LEU A 34 26.53 -4.21 -16.45
CA LEU A 34 25.50 -5.13 -16.98
C LEU A 34 25.97 -5.81 -18.27
N GLN A 35 26.61 -5.08 -19.18
CA GLN A 35 27.20 -5.65 -20.40
C GLN A 35 28.29 -6.68 -20.08
N ALA A 36 29.15 -6.41 -19.10
CA ALA A 36 30.16 -7.35 -18.64
C ALA A 36 29.54 -8.59 -17.99
N ALA A 37 28.47 -8.44 -17.21
CA ALA A 37 27.76 -9.54 -16.55
C ALA A 37 27.04 -10.46 -17.55
N LEU A 38 26.42 -9.91 -18.60
CA LEU A 38 25.83 -10.69 -19.69
C LEU A 38 26.89 -11.45 -20.50
N GLY A 39 28.08 -10.85 -20.63
CA GLY A 39 29.25 -11.49 -21.21
C GLY A 39 29.13 -11.84 -22.70
N PRO A 40 30.18 -12.48 -23.27
CA PRO A 40 30.22 -12.82 -24.69
C PRO A 40 29.17 -13.87 -25.07
N THR A 41 28.78 -14.75 -24.13
CA THR A 41 27.79 -15.79 -24.38
C THR A 41 26.45 -15.23 -24.83
N VAL A 42 25.96 -14.15 -24.19
CA VAL A 42 24.70 -13.51 -24.60
C VAL A 42 24.94 -12.60 -25.81
N MET A 43 25.97 -11.76 -25.75
CA MET A 43 26.20 -10.71 -26.75
C MET A 43 26.58 -11.27 -28.13
N GLN A 44 27.31 -12.40 -28.17
CA GLN A 44 27.73 -13.06 -29.41
C GLN A 44 26.88 -14.30 -29.72
N GLY A 45 26.34 -14.98 -28.70
CA GLY A 45 25.53 -16.18 -28.89
C GLY A 45 24.17 -15.91 -29.54
N MET A 46 23.52 -14.78 -29.20
CA MET A 46 22.22 -14.45 -29.81
C MET A 46 22.30 -14.27 -31.33
N PRO A 47 23.25 -13.49 -31.90
CA PRO A 47 23.46 -13.44 -33.35
C PRO A 47 23.66 -14.82 -33.98
N THR A 48 24.45 -15.70 -33.36
CA THR A 48 24.73 -17.04 -33.88
C THR A 48 23.48 -17.92 -33.92
N VAL A 49 22.68 -17.93 -32.86
CA VAL A 49 21.43 -18.71 -32.80
C VAL A 49 20.42 -18.17 -33.81
N SER A 50 20.25 -16.84 -33.89
CA SER A 50 19.33 -16.22 -34.85
C SER A 50 19.74 -16.50 -36.30
N ALA A 51 21.03 -16.38 -36.65
CA ALA A 51 21.52 -16.72 -37.99
C ALA A 51 21.25 -18.19 -38.34
N LYS A 52 21.46 -19.11 -37.38
CA LYS A 52 21.21 -20.54 -37.59
C LYS A 52 19.73 -20.86 -37.81
N GLN A 53 18.82 -20.22 -37.08
CA GLN A 53 17.38 -20.47 -37.26
C GLN A 53 16.83 -19.81 -38.52
N LEU A 54 17.23 -18.57 -38.81
CA LEU A 54 16.85 -17.85 -40.03
C LEU A 54 17.38 -18.55 -41.29
N GLY A 55 18.58 -19.14 -41.22
CA GLY A 55 19.16 -19.91 -42.31
C GLY A 55 18.36 -21.17 -42.68
N LYS A 56 17.52 -21.71 -41.78
CA LYS A 56 16.59 -22.80 -42.13
C LYS A 56 15.48 -22.36 -43.10
N SER A 57 15.31 -21.06 -43.28
CA SER A 57 14.34 -20.44 -44.18
C SER A 57 15.03 -19.60 -45.25
N ASP A 58 16.29 -19.91 -45.58
CA ASP A 58 17.12 -19.22 -46.57
C ASP A 58 17.33 -17.72 -46.31
N ILE A 59 17.15 -17.27 -45.06
CA ILE A 59 17.38 -15.87 -44.65
C ILE A 59 18.79 -15.74 -44.09
N SER A 60 19.62 -14.95 -44.77
CA SER A 60 20.99 -14.66 -44.33
C SER A 60 21.04 -13.44 -43.41
N LEU A 61 21.66 -13.60 -42.24
CA LEU A 61 21.93 -12.47 -41.34
C LEU A 61 23.17 -11.72 -41.84
N LEU A 62 22.97 -10.50 -42.37
CA LEU A 62 24.06 -9.70 -42.94
C LEU A 62 24.81 -8.90 -41.87
N HIS A 63 24.08 -8.22 -40.98
CA HIS A 63 24.63 -7.41 -39.90
C HIS A 63 23.79 -7.56 -38.64
N HIS A 64 24.42 -7.36 -37.49
CA HIS A 64 23.72 -7.24 -36.21
C HIS A 64 24.23 -6.00 -35.48
N HIS A 65 23.35 -5.36 -34.73
CA HIS A 65 23.70 -4.28 -33.82
C HIS A 65 23.13 -4.65 -32.46
N ALA A 66 23.99 -4.70 -31.44
CA ALA A 66 23.55 -4.85 -30.07
C ALA A 66 23.40 -3.46 -29.45
N HIS A 67 22.23 -3.17 -28.91
CA HIS A 67 21.98 -1.97 -28.12
C HIS A 67 21.59 -2.43 -26.72
N ILE A 68 22.34 -1.98 -25.73
CA ILE A 68 22.00 -2.17 -24.32
C ILE A 68 21.60 -0.78 -23.83
N ASP A 69 20.41 -0.71 -23.25
CA ASP A 69 19.97 0.43 -22.46
C ASP A 69 19.50 -0.11 -21.11
N ALA A 70 19.59 0.73 -20.09
CA ALA A 70 19.20 0.41 -18.73
C ALA A 70 18.61 1.68 -18.14
N SER A 71 17.28 1.72 -18.04
CA SER A 71 16.62 2.72 -17.22
C SER A 71 16.54 2.20 -15.79
N ARG A 72 16.88 3.06 -14.83
CA ARG A 72 16.47 2.78 -13.45
C ARG A 72 14.95 2.79 -13.46
N LEU A 73 14.33 1.65 -13.17
CA LEU A 73 12.96 1.66 -12.66
C LEU A 73 13.08 2.38 -11.32
N GLY A 74 12.81 3.68 -11.31
CA GLY A 74 12.68 4.42 -10.06
C GLY A 74 11.70 3.63 -9.21
N VAL A 75 12.18 3.04 -8.12
CA VAL A 75 11.28 2.39 -7.17
C VAL A 75 10.37 3.52 -6.71
N LYS A 76 9.13 3.54 -7.19
CA LYS A 76 8.14 4.52 -6.76
C LYS A 76 7.97 4.30 -5.27
N THR A 77 8.69 5.08 -4.48
CA THR A 77 8.65 5.02 -3.03
C THR A 77 7.27 5.49 -2.63
N ILE A 78 6.59 4.67 -1.85
CA ILE A 78 5.24 5.00 -1.40
C ILE A 78 5.39 6.09 -0.33
N PRO A 79 4.79 7.28 -0.50
CA PRO A 79 4.88 8.33 0.50
C PRO A 79 4.32 7.84 1.85
N ARG A 80 4.98 8.22 2.96
CA ARG A 80 4.54 7.80 4.31
C ARG A 80 3.11 8.24 4.61
N GLU A 81 2.71 9.42 4.16
CA GLU A 81 1.35 9.94 4.29
C GLU A 81 0.31 9.04 3.59
N LEU A 82 0.67 8.46 2.44
CA LEU A 82 -0.20 7.53 1.72
C LEU A 82 -0.32 6.19 2.45
N LEU A 83 0.77 5.72 3.07
CA LEU A 83 0.77 4.53 3.93
C LEU A 83 -0.10 4.73 5.17
N VAL A 84 0.07 5.86 5.88
CA VAL A 84 -0.70 6.21 7.08
C VAL A 84 -2.18 6.35 6.76
N SER A 85 -2.53 7.09 5.70
CA SER A 85 -3.94 7.25 5.31
C SER A 85 -4.59 5.94 4.83
N ALA A 86 -3.82 5.02 4.23
CA ALA A 86 -4.33 3.72 3.82
C ALA A 86 -4.39 2.70 4.96
N ALA A 87 -3.53 2.82 5.98
CA ALA A 87 -3.36 1.79 6.99
C ALA A 87 -3.03 2.37 8.38
N PRO A 88 -3.90 3.22 8.95
CA PRO A 88 -3.60 3.92 10.20
C PRO A 88 -3.41 2.97 11.39
N HIS A 89 -4.11 1.85 11.42
CA HIS A 89 -3.94 0.78 12.41
C HIS A 89 -2.56 0.13 12.50
N LEU A 90 -1.70 0.25 11.49
CA LEU A 90 -0.39 -0.41 11.51
C LEU A 90 0.61 0.40 12.34
N THR A 91 1.53 -0.28 13.02
CA THR A 91 2.72 0.32 13.66
C THR A 91 3.77 0.74 12.63
N ASP A 92 4.79 1.47 13.05
CA ASP A 92 5.84 1.96 12.14
C ASP A 92 6.60 0.83 11.44
N SER A 93 6.98 -0.20 12.20
CA SER A 93 7.68 -1.38 11.66
C SER A 93 6.81 -2.16 10.66
N GLU A 94 5.50 -2.18 10.89
CA GLU A 94 4.52 -2.79 9.98
C GLU A 94 4.29 -1.93 8.73
N LEU A 95 4.25 -0.60 8.85
CA LEU A 95 4.20 0.30 7.70
C LEU A 95 5.45 0.14 6.83
N ASP A 96 6.63 0.00 7.43
CA ASP A 96 7.88 -0.26 6.70
C ASP A 96 7.84 -1.63 5.99
N THR A 97 7.24 -2.64 6.64
CA THR A 97 7.05 -3.96 6.04
C THR A 97 6.07 -3.92 4.86
N LEU A 98 4.95 -3.20 5.01
CA LEU A 98 3.99 -2.97 3.94
C LEU A 98 4.61 -2.20 2.78
N SER A 99 5.36 -1.14 3.06
CA SER A 99 6.08 -0.33 2.08
C SER A 99 7.01 -1.21 1.25
N ARG A 100 7.90 -1.98 1.91
CA ARG A 100 8.83 -2.92 1.26
C ARG A 100 8.12 -3.98 0.42
N ALA A 101 7.04 -4.57 0.94
CA ALA A 101 6.28 -5.59 0.22
C ALA A 101 5.63 -5.06 -1.07
N MET A 102 5.34 -3.76 -1.11
CA MET A 102 4.61 -3.08 -2.19
C MET A 102 5.49 -2.25 -3.13
N LEU A 103 6.81 -2.22 -2.92
CA LEU A 103 7.76 -1.53 -3.80
C LEU A 103 7.59 -1.99 -5.25
N GLY A 104 7.38 -1.03 -6.16
CA GLY A 104 7.22 -1.29 -7.59
C GLY A 104 5.92 -2.00 -7.99
N LYS A 105 4.99 -2.26 -7.05
CA LYS A 105 3.72 -2.97 -7.31
C LYS A 105 2.49 -2.08 -7.22
N THR A 106 2.68 -0.77 -7.06
CA THR A 106 1.60 0.19 -6.91
C THR A 106 1.12 0.70 -8.26
N PRO A 107 -0.20 0.82 -8.47
CA PRO A 107 -0.77 1.51 -9.64
C PRO A 107 -0.29 2.96 -9.78
N ASP A 108 -0.58 3.55 -10.93
CA ASP A 108 -0.22 4.96 -11.18
C ASP A 108 -1.12 5.95 -10.45
N SER A 109 -2.37 5.56 -10.14
CA SER A 109 -3.33 6.37 -9.41
C SER A 109 -3.16 6.25 -7.89
N ASP A 110 -3.15 7.39 -7.19
CA ASP A 110 -3.09 7.45 -5.73
C ASP A 110 -4.32 6.81 -5.07
N ALA A 111 -5.50 6.95 -5.68
CA ALA A 111 -6.73 6.35 -5.16
C ALA A 111 -6.70 4.82 -5.25
N GLU A 112 -6.20 4.27 -6.36
CA GLU A 112 -6.04 2.83 -6.54
C GLU A 112 -4.93 2.28 -5.66
N THR A 113 -3.83 3.02 -5.54
CA THR A 113 -2.73 2.70 -4.63
C THR A 113 -3.21 2.64 -3.19
N ARG A 114 -3.99 3.63 -2.73
CA ARG A 114 -4.58 3.63 -1.38
C ARG A 114 -5.46 2.40 -1.14
N ARG A 115 -6.33 2.05 -2.10
CA ARG A 115 -7.21 0.86 -2.00
C ARG A 115 -6.40 -0.44 -1.94
N LEU A 116 -5.34 -0.55 -2.74
CA LEU A 116 -4.46 -1.71 -2.75
C LEU A 116 -3.70 -1.85 -1.42
N LEU A 117 -3.10 -0.76 -0.94
CA LEU A 117 -2.39 -0.72 0.34
C LEU A 117 -3.30 -1.09 1.50
N ARG A 118 -4.51 -0.53 1.52
CA ARG A 118 -5.53 -0.86 2.52
C ARG A 118 -5.82 -2.36 2.55
N ARG A 119 -6.07 -2.96 1.38
CA ARG A 119 -6.35 -4.41 1.27
C ARG A 119 -5.18 -5.25 1.79
N LYS A 120 -3.95 -4.85 1.46
CA LYS A 120 -2.74 -5.57 1.89
C LYS A 120 -2.48 -5.41 3.39
N ALA A 121 -2.70 -4.23 3.94
CA ALA A 121 -2.59 -3.97 5.37
C ALA A 121 -3.58 -4.84 6.18
N LEU A 122 -4.84 -4.89 5.76
CA LEU A 122 -5.87 -5.72 6.39
C LEU A 122 -5.57 -7.22 6.31
N ALA A 123 -4.87 -7.68 5.27
CA ALA A 123 -4.43 -9.07 5.16
C ALA A 123 -3.18 -9.37 6.00
N MET A 124 -2.37 -8.35 6.30
CA MET A 124 -1.13 -8.49 7.06
C MET A 124 -1.39 -8.57 8.56
N VAL A 125 -2.39 -7.82 9.06
CA VAL A 125 -2.81 -7.84 10.47
C VAL A 125 -4.31 -8.13 10.52
N SER A 126 -4.64 -9.35 10.94
CA SER A 126 -6.04 -9.78 11.10
C SER A 126 -6.66 -9.37 12.44
N ASP A 127 -5.82 -8.96 13.40
CA ASP A 127 -6.25 -8.73 14.78
C ASP A 127 -7.01 -7.40 14.91
N MET A 128 -8.00 -7.38 15.80
CA MET A 128 -8.69 -6.15 16.15
C MET A 128 -7.81 -5.35 17.09
N ARG A 129 -7.40 -4.15 16.66
CA ARG A 129 -6.66 -3.22 17.51
C ARG A 129 -7.65 -2.29 18.19
N LEU A 130 -7.93 -2.59 19.45
CA LEU A 130 -8.92 -1.89 20.25
C LEU A 130 -8.24 -0.90 21.20
N VAL A 131 -8.75 0.32 21.21
CA VAL A 131 -8.39 1.36 22.18
C VAL A 131 -9.64 1.73 22.96
N ASP A 132 -9.54 1.75 24.29
CA ASP A 132 -10.64 2.17 25.14
C ASP A 132 -11.02 3.63 24.84
N CYS A 133 -12.31 3.88 24.74
CA CYS A 133 -12.84 5.19 24.40
C CYS A 133 -14.17 5.48 25.10
N VAL A 134 -14.53 6.76 25.11
CA VAL A 134 -15.81 7.25 25.62
C VAL A 134 -16.54 7.97 24.50
N VAL A 135 -17.83 7.66 24.32
CA VAL A 135 -18.70 8.29 23.33
C VAL A 135 -19.65 9.25 24.03
N SER A 136 -19.62 10.53 23.66
CA SER A 136 -20.63 11.49 24.09
C SER A 136 -21.77 11.52 23.07
N ALA A 137 -22.99 11.16 23.48
CA ALA A 137 -24.17 11.06 22.62
C ALA A 137 -25.45 11.56 23.30
N GLU A 138 -26.42 12.00 22.50
CA GLU A 138 -27.77 12.34 22.98
C GLU A 138 -28.69 11.11 22.92
N LEU A 139 -29.44 10.86 23.99
CA LEU A 139 -30.51 9.87 24.06
C LEU A 139 -31.78 10.36 23.37
N THR A 140 -32.69 9.44 23.07
CA THR A 140 -34.03 9.79 22.54
C THR A 140 -34.84 10.66 23.52
N SER A 141 -34.51 10.63 24.81
CA SER A 141 -35.09 11.51 25.84
C SER A 141 -34.58 12.96 25.79
N GLY A 142 -33.50 13.22 25.04
CA GLY A 142 -32.81 14.52 24.99
C GLY A 142 -31.67 14.68 25.99
N GLU A 143 -31.41 13.67 26.84
CA GLU A 143 -30.28 13.67 27.79
C GLU A 143 -28.96 13.35 27.06
N VAL A 144 -27.88 14.05 27.41
CA VAL A 144 -26.53 13.74 26.92
C VAL A 144 -25.88 12.75 27.88
N VAL A 145 -25.38 11.64 27.34
CA VAL A 145 -24.76 10.54 28.07
C VAL A 145 -23.38 10.23 27.53
N GLU A 146 -22.55 9.68 28.39
CA GLU A 146 -21.24 9.15 28.04
C GLU A 146 -21.28 7.62 28.08
N LEU A 147 -20.89 6.98 26.98
CA LEU A 147 -20.90 5.52 26.85
C LEU A 147 -19.47 5.00 26.84
N GLU A 148 -19.19 4.02 27.69
CA GLU A 148 -17.93 3.29 27.65
C GLU A 148 -17.90 2.42 26.38
N ALA A 149 -16.82 2.49 25.62
CA ALA A 149 -16.69 1.79 24.36
C ALA A 149 -15.23 1.42 24.05
N ALA A 150 -15.04 0.65 22.98
CA ALA A 150 -13.74 0.37 22.39
C ALA A 150 -13.73 0.79 20.92
N LEU A 151 -12.76 1.62 20.53
CA LEU A 151 -12.52 2.04 19.16
C LEU A 151 -11.63 1.01 18.46
N ASN A 152 -12.12 0.46 17.35
CA ASN A 152 -11.34 -0.43 16.51
C ASN A 152 -10.53 0.38 15.48
N LEU A 153 -9.22 0.49 15.70
CA LEU A 153 -8.32 1.21 14.81
C LEU A 153 -8.27 0.60 13.41
N THR A 154 -8.57 -0.70 13.28
CA THR A 154 -8.53 -1.41 12.00
C THR A 154 -9.58 -0.87 11.05
N ASN A 155 -10.78 -0.51 11.49
CA ASN A 155 -11.88 -0.11 10.59
C ASN A 155 -12.70 1.11 11.04
N GLY A 156 -12.39 1.70 12.20
CA GLY A 156 -13.10 2.85 12.76
C GLY A 156 -14.40 2.52 13.46
N ALA A 157 -14.77 1.24 13.60
CA ALA A 157 -15.96 0.85 14.33
C ALA A 157 -15.81 1.11 15.84
N VAL A 158 -16.84 1.67 16.45
CA VAL A 158 -16.91 1.87 17.90
C VAL A 158 -17.84 0.81 18.50
N ILE A 159 -17.29 0.02 19.42
CA ILE A 159 -17.99 -1.08 20.08
C ILE A 159 -18.42 -0.63 21.46
N VAL A 160 -19.71 -0.30 21.61
CA VAL A 160 -20.27 0.11 22.90
C VAL A 160 -20.29 -1.06 23.88
N GLY A 161 -19.91 -0.76 25.13
CA GLY A 161 -19.88 -1.71 26.24
C GLY A 161 -21.25 -2.29 26.56
N GLU A 162 -21.28 -3.50 27.14
CA GLU A 162 -22.54 -4.26 27.31
C GLU A 162 -23.61 -3.54 28.13
N LYS A 163 -23.19 -2.75 29.13
CA LYS A 163 -24.08 -1.96 29.98
C LYS A 163 -24.91 -0.97 29.18
N ASP A 164 -24.34 -0.43 28.11
CA ASP A 164 -24.88 0.71 27.37
C ASP A 164 -25.46 0.35 26.00
N ARG A 165 -25.27 -0.89 25.52
CA ARG A 165 -25.80 -1.36 24.22
C ARG A 165 -27.30 -1.19 24.04
N LYS A 166 -28.06 -1.25 25.14
CA LYS A 166 -29.54 -1.13 25.11
C LYS A 166 -30.02 0.32 25.09
N GLN A 167 -29.14 1.29 25.31
CA GLN A 167 -29.51 2.69 25.27
C GLN A 167 -29.93 3.09 23.85
N ARG A 168 -31.06 3.80 23.74
CA ARG A 168 -31.59 4.30 22.47
C ARG A 168 -31.10 5.71 22.21
N LEU A 169 -30.05 5.81 21.41
CA LEU A 169 -29.49 7.08 20.97
C LEU A 169 -30.45 7.79 20.02
N LYS A 170 -30.46 9.12 20.07
CA LYS A 170 -31.27 9.95 19.19
C LYS A 170 -30.81 9.77 17.73
N PRO A 171 -31.72 9.41 16.81
CA PRO A 171 -31.38 9.31 15.40
C PRO A 171 -31.11 10.71 14.81
N ASN A 172 -30.26 10.78 13.78
CA ASN A 172 -29.92 12.03 13.07
C ASN A 172 -29.37 13.16 13.96
N GLN A 173 -28.76 12.82 15.11
CA GLN A 173 -28.04 13.80 15.90
C GLN A 173 -26.79 14.30 15.14
N ALA A 174 -26.31 15.48 15.54
CA ALA A 174 -25.05 16.02 15.04
C ALA A 174 -23.88 15.05 15.32
N THR A 175 -22.75 15.27 14.66
CA THR A 175 -21.54 14.46 14.81
C THR A 175 -21.23 14.17 16.28
N LEU A 176 -21.17 12.88 16.63
CA LEU A 176 -20.81 12.40 17.95
C LEU A 176 -19.34 12.70 18.21
N GLN A 177 -18.96 12.80 19.49
CA GLN A 177 -17.56 12.92 19.88
C GLN A 177 -17.09 11.63 20.55
N VAL A 178 -16.03 11.04 20.01
CA VAL A 178 -15.35 9.86 20.56
C VAL A 178 -14.02 10.32 21.13
N ARG A 179 -13.84 10.12 22.43
CA ARG A 179 -12.60 10.44 23.12
C ARG A 179 -11.83 9.15 23.38
N ALA A 180 -10.62 9.03 22.84
CA ALA A 180 -9.85 7.77 22.87
C ALA A 180 -8.40 7.99 23.28
N GLY A 181 -7.83 7.01 23.99
CA GLY A 181 -6.40 6.93 24.30
C GLY A 181 -5.90 7.91 25.37
N THR A 182 -4.57 7.94 25.55
CA THR A 182 -3.89 8.84 26.49
C THR A 182 -2.55 9.29 25.86
N PRO A 183 -2.36 10.58 25.52
CA PRO A 183 -3.28 11.71 25.71
C PRO A 183 -4.58 11.56 24.91
N GLU A 184 -5.65 12.12 25.45
CA GLU A 184 -7.01 11.95 24.94
C GLU A 184 -7.16 12.62 23.56
N VAL A 185 -7.53 11.84 22.55
CA VAL A 185 -7.82 12.30 21.19
C VAL A 185 -9.34 12.40 21.02
N SER A 186 -9.83 13.54 20.54
CA SER A 186 -11.24 13.72 20.18
C SER A 186 -11.44 13.48 18.69
N LEU A 187 -12.25 12.48 18.35
CA LEU A 187 -12.55 12.05 16.99
C LEU A 187 -14.03 12.26 16.68
N PRO A 188 -14.36 12.88 15.54
CA PRO A 188 -15.75 12.96 15.10
C PRO A 188 -16.25 11.56 14.69
N ALA A 189 -17.45 11.21 15.12
CA ALA A 189 -18.10 9.95 14.76
C ALA A 189 -19.53 10.14 14.27
N THR A 190 -20.00 9.16 13.51
CA THR A 190 -21.36 9.13 12.96
C THR A 190 -22.15 7.97 13.52
N LEU A 191 -23.41 8.22 13.84
CA LEU A 191 -24.39 7.19 14.19
C LEU A 191 -25.14 6.78 12.92
N SER A 192 -24.89 5.58 12.41
CA SER A 192 -25.55 5.07 11.19
C SER A 192 -26.84 4.31 11.47
N GLY A 193 -27.11 3.96 12.73
CA GLY A 193 -28.34 3.29 13.12
C GLY A 193 -28.20 2.50 14.41
N GLN A 194 -29.19 1.63 14.66
CA GLN A 194 -29.24 0.73 15.80
C GLN A 194 -29.40 -0.71 15.31
N THR A 195 -28.61 -1.61 15.86
CA THR A 195 -28.70 -3.06 15.64
C THR A 195 -29.09 -3.78 16.93
N ILE A 196 -29.32 -5.09 16.85
CA ILE A 196 -29.57 -5.95 18.00
C ILE A 196 -28.38 -5.90 18.99
N SER A 197 -27.16 -5.72 18.47
CA SER A 197 -25.93 -5.61 19.25
C SER A 197 -25.67 -4.20 19.81
N GLY A 198 -26.52 -3.21 19.53
CA GLY A 198 -26.37 -1.84 20.00
C GLY A 198 -26.24 -0.81 18.87
N PRO A 199 -25.90 0.44 19.21
CA PRO A 199 -25.75 1.52 18.23
C PRO A 199 -24.57 1.25 17.28
N VAL A 200 -24.75 1.60 16.01
CA VAL A 200 -23.71 1.48 14.98
C VAL A 200 -23.02 2.83 14.85
N ILE A 201 -21.85 2.93 15.48
CA ILE A 201 -21.07 4.16 15.55
C ILE A 201 -19.74 3.94 14.81
N GLY A 202 -19.38 4.89 13.95
CA GLY A 202 -18.16 4.82 13.14
C GLY A 202 -17.39 6.13 13.12
N VAL A 203 -16.07 6.01 13.28
CA VAL A 203 -15.08 7.06 12.99
C VAL A 203 -14.52 6.81 11.59
N GLU A 204 -14.40 7.87 10.79
CA GLU A 204 -13.82 7.75 9.45
C GLU A 204 -12.34 7.36 9.51
N VAL A 205 -11.89 6.52 8.58
CA VAL A 205 -10.49 6.05 8.55
C VAL A 205 -9.50 7.21 8.35
N SER A 206 -9.92 8.28 7.67
CA SER A 206 -9.11 9.50 7.53
C SER A 206 -8.84 10.18 8.88
N GLU A 207 -9.81 10.19 9.79
CA GLU A 207 -9.66 10.76 11.14
C GLU A 207 -8.69 9.92 11.97
N LEU A 208 -8.76 8.58 11.85
CA LEU A 208 -7.77 7.70 12.47
C LEU A 208 -6.36 7.98 11.93
N GLY A 209 -6.23 8.28 10.64
CA GLY A 209 -4.95 8.66 10.03
C GLY A 209 -4.38 9.96 10.56
N ALA A 210 -5.23 10.96 10.80
CA ALA A 210 -4.81 12.26 11.34
C ALA A 210 -4.27 12.18 12.78
N HIS A 211 -4.77 11.22 13.56
CA HIS A 211 -4.40 11.03 14.97
C HIS A 211 -3.64 9.73 15.24
N ARG A 212 -3.08 9.13 14.18
CA ARG A 212 -2.54 7.77 14.19
C ARG A 212 -1.55 7.52 15.32
N ASP A 213 -0.56 8.38 15.48
CA ASP A 213 0.56 8.12 16.38
C ASP A 213 0.09 8.03 17.85
N ALA A 214 -0.77 8.96 18.28
CA ALA A 214 -1.37 8.92 19.61
C ALA A 214 -2.26 7.68 19.83
N LEU A 215 -3.02 7.26 18.80
CA LEU A 215 -3.88 6.08 18.88
C LEU A 215 -3.09 4.77 18.93
N ILE A 216 -2.00 4.68 18.16
CA ILE A 216 -1.10 3.52 18.18
C ILE A 216 -0.36 3.42 19.50
N GLU A 217 0.13 4.55 20.03
CA GLU A 217 0.78 4.60 21.35
C GLU A 217 -0.21 4.15 22.45
N ALA A 218 -1.44 4.65 22.43
CA ALA A 218 -2.47 4.24 23.38
C ALA A 218 -2.82 2.74 23.29
N TRP A 219 -2.87 2.19 22.07
CA TRP A 219 -3.08 0.75 21.87
C TRP A 219 -1.90 -0.09 22.39
N GLN A 220 -0.67 0.35 22.15
CA GLN A 220 0.53 -0.33 22.63
C GLN A 220 0.71 -0.24 24.14
N ALA A 221 0.20 0.81 24.79
CA ALA A 221 0.25 0.94 26.23
C ALA A 221 -0.72 0.01 26.98
N SER A 222 -1.78 -0.46 26.29
CA SER A 222 -2.80 -1.34 26.88
C SER A 222 -2.56 -2.84 26.60
N HIS A 223 -1.49 -3.20 25.89
CA HIS A 223 -1.15 -4.58 25.47
C HIS A 223 0.31 -4.92 25.74
#